data_AF-A0A834MDD3-F1
#
_entry.id   AF-A0A834MDD3-F1
#
_cell.length_a   1.000
_cell.length_b   1.000
_cell.length_c   1.000
_cell.angle_alpha   90.00
_cell.angle_beta   90.00
_cell.angle_gamma   90.00
#
_symmetry.space_group_name_H-M   'P 1'
#
loop_
_entity.id
_entity.type
_entity.pdbx_description
1 polymer ?
#
loop_
_entity_poly.entity_id
_entity_poly.type
_entity_poly.pdbx_seq_one_letter_code
_entity_poly.pdbx_strand_id
1 'polypeptide(L)'
;MESGLYETKTLYEELAPYLRFPETQLRTLQTVTSSSTSSRKEFKSMRIKFTEQQRIALELEYTKEPYIGPIRKAELAEEFNIAQRAIQVWFQSCRMRDNSPNYYAQRITT
;
A
#
# COMPACT_ATOMS: atom_id res chain seq x y z
N MET A 1 -32.83 14.98 27.97
CA MET A 1 -31.87 14.17 28.76
C MET A 1 -32.29 12.74 28.49
N GLU A 2 -31.72 12.00 27.55
CA GLU A 2 -30.30 11.73 27.29
C GLU A 2 -30.09 11.58 25.78
N SER A 3 -29.07 12.25 25.27
CA SER A 3 -28.62 12.18 23.88
C SER A 3 -27.45 11.22 23.76
N GLY A 4 -27.45 10.43 22.69
CA GLY A 4 -26.22 9.96 22.05
C GLY A 4 -25.72 8.60 22.54
N LEU A 5 -25.06 7.90 21.61
CA LEU A 5 -24.36 6.62 21.74
C LEU A 5 -25.10 5.35 21.25
N TYR A 6 -25.82 5.41 20.13
CA TYR A 6 -25.93 4.22 19.25
C TYR A 6 -26.18 4.51 17.76
N GLU A 7 -25.89 5.72 17.28
CA GLU A 7 -26.09 6.08 15.86
C GLU A 7 -24.79 5.96 15.02
N THR A 8 -23.86 5.11 15.44
CA THR A 8 -22.57 4.90 14.75
C THR A 8 -22.34 3.45 14.31
N LYS A 9 -23.19 2.49 14.71
CA LYS A 9 -23.05 1.09 14.31
C LYS A 9 -23.75 0.73 12.99
N THR A 10 -24.86 1.39 12.67
CA THR A 10 -25.65 1.10 11.46
C THR A 10 -25.04 1.67 10.18
N LEU A 11 -24.36 2.82 10.26
CA LEU A 11 -23.73 3.46 9.09
C LEU A 11 -22.53 2.68 8.53
N TYR A 12 -21.83 1.92 9.37
CA TYR A 12 -20.64 1.18 8.95
C TYR A 12 -20.99 -0.15 8.26
N GLU A 13 -22.12 -0.75 8.62
CA GLU A 13 -22.64 -1.97 8.00
C GLU A 13 -23.31 -1.68 6.65
N GLU A 14 -23.95 -0.52 6.50
CA GLU A 14 -24.61 -0.10 5.25
C GLU A 14 -23.61 0.35 4.16
N LEU A 15 -22.41 0.81 4.57
CA LEU A 15 -21.32 1.16 3.66
C LEU A 15 -20.35 0.01 3.37
N ALA A 16 -20.48 -1.13 4.05
CA ALA A 16 -19.67 -2.33 3.83
C ALA A 16 -19.64 -2.83 2.36
N PRO A 17 -20.75 -2.82 1.58
CA PRO A 17 -20.70 -3.18 0.16
C PRO A 17 -19.97 -2.17 -0.72
N TYR A 18 -19.75 -0.93 -0.26
CA TYR A 18 -18.96 0.09 -0.98
C TYR A 18 -17.49 0.11 -0.59
N LEU A 19 -17.12 -0.42 0.59
CA LEU A 19 -15.72 -0.64 0.99
C LEU A 19 -15.13 -1.96 0.46
N ARG A 20 -15.97 -2.87 -0.06
CA ARG A 20 -15.52 -4.00 -0.86
C ARG A 20 -15.47 -3.56 -2.31
N PHE A 21 -14.25 -3.26 -2.79
CA PHE A 21 -13.98 -2.97 -4.20
C PHE A 21 -14.72 -3.96 -5.12
N PRO A 22 -15.62 -3.49 -6.01
CA PRO A 22 -16.23 -4.36 -7.00
C PRO A 22 -15.11 -4.86 -7.93
N GLU A 23 -14.84 -6.16 -7.85
CA GLU A 23 -13.71 -6.82 -8.51
C GLU A 23 -13.85 -6.92 -10.05
N THR A 24 -14.75 -6.17 -10.68
CA THR A 24 -15.18 -6.44 -12.06
C THR A 24 -14.97 -5.31 -13.08
N GLN A 25 -14.38 -4.16 -12.74
CA GLN A 25 -14.31 -3.01 -13.68
C GLN A 25 -12.91 -2.47 -14.01
N LEU A 26 -11.86 -3.31 -14.04
CA LEU A 26 -10.58 -2.95 -14.68
C LEU A 26 -10.05 -4.08 -15.59
N ARG A 27 -10.89 -4.62 -16.48
CA ARG A 27 -10.43 -5.54 -17.55
C ARG A 27 -10.93 -5.20 -18.96
N THR A 28 -11.47 -4.01 -19.19
CA THR A 28 -12.09 -3.70 -20.50
C THR A 28 -11.41 -2.56 -21.26
N LEU A 29 -10.25 -2.08 -20.81
CA LEU A 29 -9.39 -1.19 -21.61
C LEU A 29 -7.94 -1.69 -21.64
N GLN A 30 -7.72 -2.87 -22.23
CA GLN A 30 -6.45 -3.13 -22.90
C GLN A 30 -6.75 -3.64 -24.30
N THR A 31 -6.71 -2.67 -25.21
CA THR A 31 -6.59 -2.78 -26.66
C THR A 31 -5.73 -3.95 -27.09
N VAL A 32 -6.26 -4.72 -28.04
CA VAL A 32 -5.50 -5.56 -28.93
C VAL A 32 -4.45 -4.72 -29.67
N THR A 33 -3.22 -4.71 -29.17
CA THR A 33 -2.05 -4.33 -29.95
C THR A 33 -1.00 -5.41 -29.76
N SER A 34 -1.15 -6.46 -30.57
CA SER A 34 -0.05 -7.36 -30.89
C SER A 34 0.93 -6.59 -31.77
N SER A 35 2.05 -6.14 -31.20
CA SER A 35 3.26 -5.90 -31.98
C SER A 35 4.48 -6.28 -31.14
N SER A 36 4.95 -7.47 -31.45
CA SER A 36 6.28 -8.03 -31.19
C SER A 36 7.41 -7.00 -30.99
N THR A 37 8.01 -7.02 -29.80
CA THR A 37 9.47 -7.09 -29.64
C THR A 37 9.78 -8.01 -28.46
N SER A 38 10.31 -9.18 -28.80
CA SER A 38 10.97 -10.09 -27.87
C SER A 38 12.07 -9.35 -27.08
N SER A 39 12.36 -9.82 -25.86
CA SER A 39 13.53 -9.45 -25.06
C SER A 39 13.48 -8.19 -24.18
N ARG A 40 12.52 -8.08 -23.24
CA ARG A 40 12.73 -7.29 -22.01
C ARG A 40 12.52 -8.13 -20.77
N LYS A 41 13.42 -9.11 -20.64
CA LYS A 41 13.91 -9.76 -19.42
C LYS A 41 12.87 -10.07 -18.34
N GLU A 42 12.56 -11.36 -18.25
CA GLU A 42 11.89 -12.06 -17.14
C GLU A 42 12.61 -11.95 -15.78
N PHE A 43 12.98 -10.76 -15.31
CA PHE A 43 13.36 -10.53 -13.91
C PHE A 43 12.20 -9.90 -13.15
N LYS A 44 10.99 -10.41 -13.41
CA LYS A 44 9.75 -9.92 -12.84
C LYS A 44 9.69 -10.33 -11.36
N SER A 45 10.30 -9.48 -10.53
CA SER A 45 10.07 -9.33 -9.10
C SER A 45 10.08 -10.65 -8.31
N MET A 46 11.26 -11.26 -8.16
CA MET A 46 11.46 -12.19 -7.05
C MET A 46 10.97 -11.52 -5.77
N ARG A 47 10.15 -12.22 -5.00
CA ARG A 47 9.56 -11.70 -3.77
C ARG A 47 10.66 -11.57 -2.73
N ILE A 48 11.17 -10.35 -2.55
CA ILE A 48 12.22 -10.04 -1.57
C ILE A 48 11.58 -9.86 -0.20
N LYS A 49 12.19 -10.45 0.84
CA LYS A 49 11.87 -10.16 2.24
C LYS A 49 12.87 -9.12 2.74
N PHE A 50 12.39 -8.01 3.31
CA PHE A 50 13.25 -7.03 3.96
C PHE A 50 13.80 -7.58 5.27
N THR A 51 15.07 -7.30 5.55
CA THR A 51 15.68 -7.56 6.85
C THR A 51 15.09 -6.62 7.91
N GLU A 52 15.32 -6.94 9.18
CA GLU A 52 14.80 -6.12 10.28
C GLU A 52 15.37 -4.69 10.26
N GLN A 53 16.67 -4.55 10.02
CA GLN A 53 17.32 -3.24 9.92
C GLN A 53 16.74 -2.40 8.77
N GLN A 54 16.47 -3.03 7.62
CA GLN A 54 15.83 -2.34 6.48
C GLN A 54 14.41 -1.88 6.81
N ARG A 55 13.63 -2.70 7.53
CA ARG A 55 12.28 -2.32 7.97
C ARG A 55 12.32 -1.13 8.91
N ILE A 56 13.15 -1.16 9.94
CA ILE A 56 13.27 -0.09 10.93
C ILE A 56 13.64 1.23 10.23
N ALA A 57 14.61 1.19 9.31
CA ALA A 57 15.01 2.40 8.58
C ALA A 57 13.90 2.94 7.66
N LEU A 58 13.17 2.05 6.97
CA LEU A 58 12.01 2.44 6.16
C LEU A 58 10.87 3.01 7.02
N GLU A 59 10.62 2.46 8.20
CA GLU A 59 9.62 2.96 9.16
C GLU A 59 10.00 4.33 9.74
N LEU A 60 11.28 4.52 10.06
CA LEU A 60 11.80 5.80 10.51
C LEU A 60 11.62 6.87 9.44
N GLU A 61 11.92 6.55 8.19
CA GLU A 61 11.76 7.48 7.08
C GLU A 61 10.28 7.78 6.80
N TYR A 62 9.42 6.77 6.86
CA TYR A 62 7.98 6.93 6.71
C TYR A 62 7.36 7.84 7.78
N THR A 63 7.87 7.78 9.00
CA THR A 63 7.42 8.64 10.10
C THR A 63 7.76 10.12 9.84
N LYS A 64 8.86 10.39 9.14
CA LYS A 64 9.23 11.75 8.72
C LYS A 64 8.38 12.21 7.53
N GLU A 65 8.29 11.37 6.50
CA GLU A 65 7.55 11.65 5.28
C GLU A 65 6.80 10.40 4.77
N PRO A 66 5.45 10.38 4.78
CA PRO A 66 4.68 9.21 4.31
C PRO A 66 4.71 9.00 2.78
N TYR A 67 5.31 9.94 2.06
CA TYR A 67 5.54 9.91 0.62
C TYR A 67 7.02 10.13 0.32
N ILE A 68 7.69 9.09 -0.18
CA ILE A 68 9.10 9.16 -0.51
C ILE A 68 9.36 9.89 -1.83
N GLY A 69 10.24 10.89 -1.79
CA GLY A 69 10.72 11.60 -2.98
C GLY A 69 11.63 10.74 -3.88
N PRO A 70 11.85 11.14 -5.14
CA PRO A 70 12.63 10.36 -6.11
C PRO A 70 14.11 10.22 -5.72
N ILE A 71 14.72 11.28 -5.18
CA ILE A 71 16.12 11.28 -4.74
C ILE A 71 16.29 10.35 -3.54
N ARG A 72 15.48 10.57 -2.49
CA ARG A 72 15.55 9.76 -1.27
C ARG A 72 15.28 8.27 -1.54
N LYS A 73 14.35 7.97 -2.45
CA LYS A 73 14.08 6.60 -2.91
C LYS A 73 15.28 5.95 -3.60
N ALA A 74 16.05 6.71 -4.37
CA ALA A 74 17.27 6.21 -5.02
C ALA A 74 18.36 5.93 -3.98
N GLU A 75 18.56 6.84 -3.01
CA GLU A 75 19.51 6.66 -1.91
C GLU A 75 19.22 5.39 -1.11
N LEU A 76 17.98 5.19 -0.67
CA LEU A 76 17.59 3.99 0.10
C LEU A 76 17.72 2.70 -0.73
N ALA A 77 17.53 2.78 -2.05
CA ALA A 77 17.70 1.62 -2.94
C ALA A 77 19.16 1.18 -3.01
N GLU A 78 20.08 2.13 -3.06
CA GLU A 78 21.52 1.88 -3.03
C GLU A 78 21.97 1.41 -1.64
N GLU A 79 21.55 2.09 -0.57
CA GLU A 79 21.90 1.78 0.82
C GLU A 79 21.48 0.36 1.22
N PHE A 80 20.28 -0.08 0.82
CA PHE A 80 19.75 -1.40 1.16
C PHE A 80 19.99 -2.46 0.07
N ASN A 81 20.59 -2.08 -1.06
CA ASN A 81 20.77 -2.92 -2.24
C ASN A 81 19.45 -3.60 -2.70
N ILE A 82 18.36 -2.82 -2.74
CA ILE A 82 17.03 -3.26 -3.16
C ILE A 82 16.50 -2.38 -4.30
N ALA A 83 15.61 -2.93 -5.12
CA ALA A 83 15.03 -2.16 -6.21
C ALA A 83 14.15 -0.99 -5.70
N GLN A 84 14.25 0.18 -6.32
CA GLN A 84 13.39 1.35 -6.02
C GLN A 84 11.90 1.02 -6.07
N ARG A 85 11.49 0.07 -6.91
CA ARG A 85 10.11 -0.41 -6.99
C ARG A 85 9.65 -1.10 -5.70
N ALA A 86 10.51 -1.87 -5.05
CA ALA A 86 10.19 -2.54 -3.79
C ALA A 86 9.94 -1.52 -2.67
N ILE A 87 10.79 -0.48 -2.60
CA ILE A 87 10.60 0.64 -1.67
C ILE A 87 9.28 1.36 -1.96
N GLN A 88 8.98 1.66 -3.23
CA GLN A 88 7.72 2.30 -3.61
C GLN A 88 6.49 1.49 -3.19
N VAL A 89 6.50 0.16 -3.41
CA VAL A 89 5.43 -0.74 -2.97
C VAL A 89 5.31 -0.76 -1.46
N TRP A 90 6.44 -0.78 -0.74
CA TRP A 90 6.43 -0.75 0.72
C TRP A 90 5.78 0.53 1.27
N PHE A 91 6.14 1.70 0.74
CA PHE A 91 5.51 2.98 1.11
C PHE A 91 4.01 3.00 0.78
N GLN A 92 3.62 2.43 -0.37
CA GLN A 92 2.20 2.28 -0.72
C GLN A 92 1.46 1.36 0.27
N SER A 93 2.04 0.21 0.62
CA SER A 93 1.46 -0.72 1.59
C SER A 93 1.34 -0.11 2.98
N CYS A 94 2.30 0.72 3.40
CA CYS A 94 2.23 1.41 4.69
C CYS A 94 1.08 2.41 4.72
N ARG A 95 0.92 3.23 3.69
CA ARG A 95 -0.23 4.13 3.59
C ARG A 95 -1.56 3.38 3.54
N MET A 96 -1.63 2.22 2.89
CA MET A 96 -2.86 1.43 2.91
C MET A 96 -3.16 0.83 4.27
N ARG A 97 -2.13 0.37 4.99
CA ARG A 97 -2.25 -0.12 6.37
C ARG A 97 -2.73 1.00 7.28
N ASP A 98 -2.13 2.18 7.17
CA ASP A 98 -2.53 3.33 7.95
C ASP A 98 -3.95 3.70 7.55
N ASN A 99 -4.24 4.09 6.31
CA ASN A 99 -5.61 4.51 5.92
C ASN A 99 -6.71 3.42 5.99
N SER A 100 -6.42 2.19 6.42
CA SER A 100 -7.44 1.15 6.57
C SER A 100 -8.21 1.32 7.87
N PRO A 101 -9.54 1.53 7.82
CA PRO A 101 -10.35 1.73 9.02
C PRO A 101 -10.36 0.49 9.95
N ASN A 102 -10.16 -0.71 9.39
CA ASN A 102 -10.04 -1.95 10.17
C ASN A 102 -8.68 -2.12 10.87
N TYR A 103 -7.63 -1.39 10.48
CA TYR A 103 -6.34 -1.43 11.16
C TYR A 103 -6.30 -0.50 12.39
N TYR A 104 -6.99 0.65 12.32
CA TYR A 104 -7.14 1.56 13.47
C TYR A 104 -8.00 0.96 14.60
N ALA A 105 -9.00 0.14 14.27
CA ALA A 105 -9.91 -0.47 15.24
C ALA A 105 -9.23 -1.44 16.23
N GLN A 106 -8.05 -2.00 15.91
CA GLN A 106 -7.32 -2.91 16.80
C GLN A 106 -6.31 -2.22 17.73
N ARG A 107 -6.19 -0.87 17.69
CA ARG A 107 -5.26 -0.10 18.55
C ARG A 107 -5.96 0.80 19.59
N ILE A 108 -7.29 0.86 19.59
CA ILE A 108 -8.11 1.74 20.46
C ILE A 108 -8.82 0.93 21.57
N THR A 109 -8.68 -0.40 21.61
CA THR A 109 -9.23 -1.23 22.68
C THR A 109 -8.18 -1.43 23.77
N THR A 110 -8.21 -0.59 24.81
CA THR A 110 -7.60 -0.83 26.13
C THR A 110 -8.69 -0.63 27.17
#